data_AF-A0A3P3ZN68-F1
#
_entry.id   AF-A0A3P3ZN68-F1
#
_cell.length_a   1.000
_cell.length_b   1.000
_cell.length_c   1.000
_cell.angle_alpha   90.00
_cell.angle_beta   90.00
_cell.angle_gamma   90.00
#
_symmetry.space_group_name_H-M   'P 1'
#
loop_
_entity.id
_entity.type
_entity.pdbx_description
1 polymer ?
#
loop_
_entity_poly.entity_id
_entity_poly.type
_entity_poly.pdbx_seq_one_letter_code
_entity_poly.pdbx_strand_id
1 'polypeptide(L)'
;MSLNPVFGQSSVSPHLSRLVLGMGCFWGAEKRLASLPGVVHTEVGYAGGETANPTYQMVLREAIEGKNRVHAEVVEVDYDSRIISTRQILMDFFENHDPTQGNRQGNDEGPNYRSVVFYTHPDQRNEALSVMKIYQSALSAAGYPAMTTELAPLEHFYRAEEYHQRYLQKNPEGYCGLGGTGVVFPAQQPEKSLSHSVPLLDGKSLAATQLVVFEGVDCDYCRQFEAQVLKHWKSAVPVTRTPSAQAPVGWHLKSAVWASPTSVLFQNGEEISRFTGFNGDQHAFWNWLGHWTLTQEQQAIAFKGETEPAFTGSFLDNHVSGTYVDPVTGQPLFRSDAKFGSHSGWPSFFAPVSGALIMREDDSHGMHRIEVLSASSGIHLGHVFDDGPPPTGKRYCINSAVLRFVPD
;
A
#
# COMPACT_ATOMS: atom_id res chain seq x y z
N MET A 1 -37.41 -11.41 -34.54
CA MET A 1 -36.06 -11.12 -34.00
C MET A 1 -36.24 -10.19 -32.82
N SER A 2 -36.29 -10.75 -31.61
CA SER A 2 -36.36 -9.97 -30.37
C SER A 2 -35.13 -10.35 -29.56
N LEU A 3 -34.23 -9.38 -29.37
CA LEU A 3 -32.98 -9.56 -28.63
C LEU A 3 -33.26 -9.39 -27.13
N ASN A 4 -32.66 -10.28 -26.34
CA ASN A 4 -32.69 -10.34 -24.88
C ASN A 4 -32.29 -9.02 -24.20
N PRO A 5 -32.85 -8.68 -23.03
CA PRO A 5 -32.16 -7.80 -22.10
C PRO A 5 -31.12 -8.60 -21.31
N VAL A 6 -29.88 -8.10 -21.35
CA VAL A 6 -28.73 -8.55 -20.56
C VAL A 6 -28.98 -8.20 -19.09
N PHE A 7 -28.86 -9.18 -18.20
CA PHE A 7 -28.92 -8.97 -16.75
C PHE A 7 -27.77 -8.05 -16.31
N GLY A 8 -28.12 -7.07 -15.47
CA GLY A 8 -27.28 -5.97 -15.06
C GLY A 8 -26.05 -6.40 -14.26
N GLN A 9 -24.98 -5.65 -14.47
CA GLN A 9 -23.81 -5.60 -13.59
C GLN A 9 -24.26 -5.15 -12.19
N SER A 10 -24.18 -6.07 -11.23
CA SER A 10 -24.31 -5.77 -9.82
C SER A 10 -23.19 -4.80 -9.41
N SER A 11 -23.56 -3.62 -8.94
CA SER A 11 -22.65 -2.67 -8.32
C SER A 11 -21.97 -3.32 -7.11
N VAL A 12 -20.70 -3.71 -7.26
CA VAL A 12 -19.89 -4.20 -6.14
C VAL A 12 -19.76 -3.07 -5.12
N SER A 13 -20.28 -3.28 -3.91
CA SER A 13 -20.14 -2.30 -2.83
C SER A 13 -18.66 -2.16 -2.46
N PRO A 14 -18.12 -0.93 -2.26
CA PRO A 14 -16.68 -0.66 -2.11
C PRO A 14 -16.05 -1.23 -0.82
N HIS A 15 -16.81 -1.97 -0.02
CA HIS A 15 -16.39 -2.59 1.25
C HIS A 15 -16.36 -4.13 1.18
N LEU A 16 -16.79 -4.72 0.07
CA LEU A 16 -16.70 -6.16 -0.15
C LEU A 16 -15.31 -6.52 -0.63
N SER A 17 -14.68 -7.42 0.11
CA SER A 17 -13.38 -8.01 -0.22
C SER A 17 -13.52 -9.50 -0.42
N ARG A 18 -12.57 -10.10 -1.14
CA ARG A 18 -12.59 -11.50 -1.53
C ARG A 18 -11.27 -12.21 -1.20
N LEU A 19 -11.34 -13.43 -0.70
CA LEU A 19 -10.22 -14.36 -0.54
C LEU A 19 -10.61 -15.73 -1.08
N VAL A 20 -9.65 -16.51 -1.55
CA VAL A 20 -9.89 -17.90 -1.94
C VAL A 20 -8.98 -18.80 -1.12
N LEU A 21 -9.58 -19.70 -0.33
CA LEU A 21 -8.88 -20.46 0.71
C LEU A 21 -9.03 -21.96 0.50
N GLY A 22 -7.91 -22.69 0.48
CA GLY A 22 -7.88 -24.15 0.45
C GLY A 22 -7.44 -24.70 1.80
N MET A 23 -8.26 -25.56 2.40
CA MET A 23 -8.02 -26.15 3.71
C MET A 23 -8.37 -27.64 3.75
N GLY A 24 -8.21 -28.35 2.62
CA GLY A 24 -8.66 -29.74 2.45
C GLY A 24 -10.01 -29.83 1.75
N CYS A 25 -10.81 -30.86 2.11
CA CYS A 25 -12.14 -31.04 1.54
C CYS A 25 -13.00 -29.78 1.73
N PHE A 26 -13.45 -29.19 0.62
CA PHE A 26 -14.13 -27.89 0.65
C PHE A 26 -15.52 -27.91 1.32
N TRP A 27 -16.10 -29.09 1.60
CA TRP A 27 -17.43 -29.21 2.22
C TRP A 27 -17.42 -28.76 3.67
N GLY A 28 -16.44 -29.24 4.43
CA GLY A 28 -16.21 -28.77 5.80
C GLY A 28 -15.73 -27.33 5.82
N ALA A 29 -14.88 -26.97 4.85
CA ALA A 29 -14.28 -25.64 4.75
C ALA A 29 -15.33 -24.55 4.56
N GLU A 30 -16.23 -24.75 3.60
CA GLU A 30 -17.33 -23.82 3.31
C GLU A 30 -18.20 -23.62 4.54
N LYS A 31 -18.57 -24.70 5.24
CA LYS A 31 -19.39 -24.61 6.46
C LYS A 31 -18.72 -23.76 7.54
N ARG A 32 -17.40 -23.92 7.76
CA ARG A 32 -16.66 -23.14 8.77
C ARG A 32 -16.55 -21.68 8.35
N LEU A 33 -16.12 -21.41 7.12
CA LEU A 33 -15.92 -20.04 6.62
C LEU A 33 -17.24 -19.26 6.50
N ALA A 34 -18.31 -19.90 6.03
CA ALA A 34 -19.64 -19.28 5.93
C ALA A 34 -20.25 -18.91 7.29
N SER A 35 -19.77 -19.51 8.39
CA SER A 35 -20.26 -19.23 9.74
C SER A 35 -19.61 -18.00 10.39
N LEU A 36 -18.55 -17.46 9.78
CA LEU A 36 -17.83 -16.31 10.32
C LEU A 36 -18.70 -15.03 10.19
N PRO A 37 -18.90 -14.26 11.28
CA PRO A 37 -19.60 -12.99 11.21
C PRO A 37 -18.94 -12.05 10.18
N GLY A 38 -19.73 -11.44 9.30
CA GLY A 38 -19.22 -10.54 8.26
C GLY A 38 -18.88 -11.21 6.93
N VAL A 39 -18.83 -12.55 6.87
CA VAL A 39 -18.85 -13.27 5.59
C VAL A 39 -20.25 -13.16 4.99
N VAL A 40 -20.32 -12.68 3.75
CA VAL A 40 -21.59 -12.40 3.06
C VAL A 40 -21.95 -13.48 2.03
N HIS A 41 -20.95 -14.14 1.46
CA HIS A 41 -21.12 -15.18 0.47
C HIS A 41 -19.91 -16.12 0.44
N THR A 42 -20.18 -17.40 0.21
CA THR A 42 -19.15 -18.43 -0.01
C THR A 42 -19.49 -19.29 -1.22
N GLU A 43 -18.48 -19.71 -1.96
CA GLU A 43 -18.62 -20.60 -3.11
C GLU A 43 -17.46 -21.59 -3.18
N VAL A 44 -17.75 -22.88 -3.37
CA VAL A 44 -16.69 -23.90 -3.49
C VAL A 44 -16.25 -24.09 -4.94
N GLY A 45 -14.96 -24.37 -5.14
CA GLY A 45 -14.37 -24.47 -6.47
C GLY A 45 -12.97 -25.06 -6.50
N TYR A 46 -12.32 -24.89 -7.66
CA TYR A 46 -11.00 -25.40 -7.99
C TYR A 46 -10.08 -24.26 -8.44
N ALA A 47 -8.88 -24.13 -7.85
CA ALA A 47 -7.93 -23.06 -8.17
C ALA A 47 -6.45 -23.50 -8.08
N GLY A 48 -5.56 -22.78 -8.77
CA GLY A 48 -4.10 -23.02 -8.70
C GLY A 48 -3.56 -24.26 -9.42
N GLY A 49 -4.33 -24.83 -10.35
CA GLY A 49 -3.87 -25.82 -11.32
C GLY A 49 -3.86 -25.27 -12.74
N GLU A 50 -3.42 -26.08 -13.71
CA GLU A 50 -3.29 -25.66 -15.12
C GLU A 50 -4.49 -26.04 -16.00
N THR A 51 -5.36 -26.95 -15.53
CA THR A 51 -6.42 -27.53 -16.33
C THR A 51 -7.63 -26.61 -16.41
N ALA A 52 -7.88 -26.03 -17.59
CA ALA A 52 -9.02 -25.16 -17.81
C ALA A 52 -10.36 -25.89 -17.64
N ASN A 53 -11.33 -25.23 -16.99
CA ASN A 53 -12.68 -25.73 -16.71
C ASN A 53 -12.68 -27.16 -16.10
N PRO A 54 -11.97 -27.38 -14.98
CA PRO A 54 -11.86 -28.69 -14.38
C PRO A 54 -13.19 -29.15 -13.79
N THR A 55 -13.44 -30.46 -13.85
CA THR A 55 -14.51 -31.12 -13.08
C THR A 55 -13.91 -31.82 -11.88
N TYR A 56 -14.73 -32.17 -10.89
CA TYR A 56 -14.28 -32.93 -9.71
C TYR A 56 -13.47 -34.18 -10.09
N GLN A 57 -13.98 -34.94 -11.07
CA GLN A 57 -13.33 -36.17 -11.55
C GLN A 57 -11.99 -35.91 -12.23
N MET A 58 -11.85 -34.77 -12.93
CA MET A 58 -10.58 -34.38 -13.53
C MET A 58 -9.56 -34.05 -12.46
N VAL A 59 -9.92 -33.21 -11.48
CA VAL A 59 -9.03 -32.85 -10.36
C VAL A 59 -8.56 -34.09 -9.60
N LEU A 60 -9.48 -34.99 -9.26
CA LEU A 60 -9.15 -36.23 -8.55
C LEU A 60 -8.22 -37.13 -9.36
N ARG A 61 -8.49 -37.30 -10.66
CA ARG A 61 -7.62 -38.09 -11.54
C ARG A 61 -6.21 -37.51 -11.61
N GLU A 62 -6.09 -36.19 -11.76
CA GLU A 62 -4.80 -35.50 -11.84
C GLU A 62 -4.00 -35.60 -10.53
N ALA A 63 -4.69 -35.58 -9.39
CA ALA A 63 -4.09 -35.84 -8.09
C ALA A 63 -3.53 -37.26 -7.99
N ILE A 64 -4.30 -38.27 -8.42
CA ILE A 64 -3.89 -39.69 -8.41
C ILE A 64 -2.73 -39.95 -9.37
N GLU A 65 -2.75 -39.31 -10.55
CA GLU A 65 -1.68 -39.38 -11.56
C GLU A 65 -0.40 -38.67 -11.12
N GLY A 66 -0.43 -37.90 -10.03
CA GLY A 66 0.74 -37.20 -9.50
C GLY A 66 1.19 -36.03 -10.39
N LYS A 67 0.27 -35.34 -11.06
CA LYS A 67 0.63 -34.16 -11.87
C LYS A 67 1.22 -33.05 -10.99
N ASN A 68 2.14 -32.27 -11.56
CA ASN A 68 2.85 -31.22 -10.82
C ASN A 68 1.97 -30.03 -10.39
N ARG A 69 0.93 -29.68 -11.17
CA ARG A 69 0.04 -28.52 -10.89
C ARG A 69 -1.43 -28.91 -10.95
N VAL A 70 -1.90 -29.54 -9.87
CA VAL A 70 -3.30 -29.92 -9.68
C VAL A 70 -4.05 -28.77 -8.99
N HIS A 71 -5.29 -28.51 -9.41
CA HIS A 71 -6.14 -27.55 -8.69
C HIS A 71 -6.37 -28.00 -7.24
N ALA A 72 -6.28 -27.06 -6.30
CA ALA A 72 -6.76 -27.25 -4.94
C ALA A 72 -8.29 -27.13 -4.91
N GLU A 73 -8.93 -27.92 -4.05
CA GLU A 73 -10.27 -27.64 -3.55
C GLU A 73 -10.21 -26.40 -2.66
N VAL A 74 -11.02 -25.41 -3.01
CA VAL A 74 -10.99 -24.09 -2.37
C VAL A 74 -12.38 -23.54 -2.14
N VAL A 75 -12.47 -22.57 -1.24
CA VAL A 75 -13.66 -21.77 -0.97
C VAL A 75 -13.34 -20.31 -1.33
N GLU A 76 -14.09 -19.73 -2.27
CA GLU A 76 -14.18 -18.29 -2.44
C GLU A 76 -15.01 -17.72 -1.30
N VAL A 77 -14.48 -16.70 -0.61
CA VAL A 77 -15.08 -16.04 0.55
C VAL A 77 -15.20 -14.56 0.25
N ASP A 78 -16.43 -14.09 0.04
CA ASP A 78 -16.75 -12.67 -0.02
C ASP A 78 -17.17 -12.19 1.38
N TYR A 79 -16.58 -11.09 1.84
CA TYR A 79 -16.82 -10.57 3.18
C TYR A 79 -16.89 -9.04 3.21
N ASP A 80 -17.65 -8.51 4.17
CA ASP A 80 -17.69 -7.08 4.48
C ASP A 80 -16.51 -6.73 5.39
N SER A 81 -15.53 -6.04 4.81
CA SER A 81 -14.30 -5.60 5.50
C SER A 81 -14.55 -4.67 6.69
N ARG A 82 -15.77 -4.15 6.86
CA ARG A 82 -16.18 -3.34 8.03
C ARG A 82 -16.59 -4.19 9.23
N ILE A 83 -16.93 -5.45 9.02
CA ILE A 83 -17.41 -6.39 10.05
C ILE A 83 -16.30 -7.37 10.42
N ILE A 84 -15.57 -7.88 9.43
CA ILE A 84 -14.49 -8.84 9.63
C ILE A 84 -13.28 -8.48 8.76
N SER A 85 -12.09 -8.56 9.34
CA SER A 85 -10.85 -8.27 8.64
C SER A 85 -10.29 -9.51 7.93
N THR A 86 -9.51 -9.31 6.87
CA THR A 86 -8.67 -10.34 6.24
C THR A 86 -7.88 -11.12 7.29
N ARG A 87 -7.30 -10.41 8.26
CA ARG A 87 -6.50 -10.98 9.33
C ARG A 87 -7.29 -11.96 10.19
N GLN A 88 -8.50 -11.57 10.61
CA GLN A 88 -9.37 -12.43 11.41
C GLN A 88 -9.77 -13.68 10.62
N ILE A 89 -10.20 -13.54 9.35
CA ILE A 89 -10.50 -14.69 8.49
C ILE A 89 -9.29 -15.64 8.38
N LEU A 90 -8.08 -15.12 8.25
CA LEU A 90 -6.86 -15.93 8.15
C LEU A 90 -6.51 -16.61 9.48
N MET A 91 -6.74 -15.94 10.62
CA MET A 91 -6.59 -16.57 11.95
C MET A 91 -7.54 -17.75 12.11
N ASP A 92 -8.83 -17.53 11.81
CA ASP A 92 -9.84 -18.60 11.79
C ASP A 92 -9.43 -19.70 10.80
N PHE A 93 -9.00 -19.36 9.58
CA PHE A 93 -8.51 -20.31 8.59
C PHE A 93 -7.44 -21.24 9.17
N PHE A 94 -6.41 -20.69 9.82
CA PHE A 94 -5.28 -21.47 10.35
C PHE A 94 -5.62 -22.31 11.58
N GLU A 95 -6.54 -21.89 12.43
CA GLU A 95 -7.01 -22.71 13.56
C GLU A 95 -7.88 -23.89 13.13
N ASN A 96 -8.59 -23.74 11.99
CA ASN A 96 -9.64 -24.67 11.58
C ASN A 96 -9.17 -25.81 10.67
N HIS A 97 -7.87 -25.92 10.38
CA HIS A 97 -7.24 -27.04 9.65
C HIS A 97 -5.78 -27.26 10.11
N ASP A 98 -5.09 -28.29 9.59
CA ASP A 98 -3.67 -28.54 9.93
C ASP A 98 -2.74 -28.03 8.82
N PRO A 99 -2.21 -26.79 8.91
CA PRO A 99 -1.40 -26.22 7.84
C PRO A 99 -0.01 -26.86 7.67
N THR A 100 0.31 -27.92 8.42
CA THR A 100 1.63 -28.58 8.42
C THR A 100 1.66 -29.90 7.65
N GLN A 101 0.51 -30.37 7.16
CA GLN A 101 0.35 -31.70 6.53
C GLN A 101 0.71 -31.77 5.04
N GLY A 102 1.15 -30.68 4.41
CA GLY A 102 1.46 -30.66 2.99
C GLY A 102 0.22 -30.91 2.12
N ASN A 103 0.29 -31.94 1.27
CA ASN A 103 -0.76 -32.36 0.35
C ASN A 103 -1.77 -33.31 1.03
N ARG A 104 -2.24 -32.94 2.23
CA ARG A 104 -3.15 -33.76 3.04
C ARG A 104 -3.90 -32.91 4.03
N GLN A 105 -5.14 -33.29 4.34
CA GLN A 105 -5.90 -32.84 5.52
C GLN A 105 -6.69 -34.01 6.12
N GLY A 106 -6.33 -34.42 7.34
CA GLY A 106 -7.03 -35.51 8.01
C GLY A 106 -6.86 -36.84 7.24
N ASN A 107 -7.95 -37.38 6.70
CA ASN A 107 -7.95 -38.58 5.87
C ASN A 107 -7.90 -38.30 4.36
N ASP A 108 -7.98 -37.02 3.97
CA ASP A 108 -8.00 -36.61 2.58
C ASP A 108 -6.56 -36.37 2.11
N GLU A 109 -6.04 -37.27 1.27
CA GLU A 109 -4.66 -37.24 0.77
C GLU A 109 -4.64 -36.90 -0.72
N GLY A 110 -3.80 -35.93 -1.09
CA GLY A 110 -3.64 -35.47 -2.47
C GLY A 110 -3.32 -33.97 -2.57
N PRO A 111 -2.64 -33.54 -3.65
CA PRO A 111 -2.31 -32.13 -3.87
C PRO A 111 -3.54 -31.22 -4.02
N ASN A 112 -4.71 -31.79 -4.33
CA ASN A 112 -5.99 -31.08 -4.33
C ASN A 112 -6.47 -30.71 -2.91
N TYR A 113 -5.95 -31.34 -1.87
CA TYR A 113 -6.31 -31.07 -0.47
C TYR A 113 -5.27 -30.23 0.27
N ARG A 114 -4.30 -29.65 -0.43
CA ARG A 114 -3.25 -28.83 0.20
C ARG A 114 -3.82 -27.56 0.84
N SER A 115 -3.14 -27.11 1.89
CA SER A 115 -3.40 -25.80 2.49
C SER A 115 -2.91 -24.70 1.55
N VAL A 116 -3.76 -23.73 1.19
CA VAL A 116 -3.41 -22.63 0.29
C VAL A 116 -4.23 -21.38 0.55
N VAL A 117 -3.58 -20.21 0.41
CA VAL A 117 -4.22 -18.89 0.40
C VAL A 117 -3.99 -18.26 -0.97
N PHE A 118 -5.05 -18.12 -1.76
CA PHE A 118 -5.06 -17.36 -3.00
C PHE A 118 -5.57 -15.94 -2.75
N TYR A 119 -4.66 -14.95 -2.85
CA TYR A 119 -4.98 -13.55 -2.60
C TYR A 119 -5.37 -12.81 -3.89
N THR A 120 -6.32 -11.87 -3.79
CA THR A 120 -6.71 -11.00 -4.91
C THR A 120 -6.04 -9.63 -4.87
N HIS A 121 -5.49 -9.24 -3.70
CA HIS A 121 -4.78 -7.98 -3.50
C HIS A 121 -3.44 -8.18 -2.77
N PRO A 122 -2.40 -7.36 -3.06
CA PRO A 122 -1.11 -7.44 -2.36
C PRO A 122 -1.19 -7.30 -0.84
N ASP A 123 -2.18 -6.57 -0.31
CA ASP A 123 -2.34 -6.39 1.14
C ASP A 123 -2.74 -7.68 1.86
N GLN A 124 -3.55 -8.51 1.21
CA GLN A 124 -3.93 -9.83 1.72
C GLN A 124 -2.73 -10.77 1.81
N ARG A 125 -1.81 -10.68 0.83
CA ARG A 125 -0.54 -11.41 0.87
C ARG A 125 0.28 -11.03 2.10
N ASN A 126 0.35 -9.73 2.41
CA ASN A 126 1.12 -9.23 3.55
C ASN A 126 0.51 -9.66 4.89
N GLU A 127 -0.83 -9.60 5.02
CA GLU A 127 -1.52 -10.13 6.19
C GLU A 127 -1.32 -11.64 6.34
N ALA A 128 -1.43 -12.41 5.26
CA ALA A 128 -1.17 -13.85 5.29
C ALA A 128 0.24 -14.17 5.79
N LEU A 129 1.27 -13.48 5.30
CA LEU A 129 2.64 -13.64 5.80
C LEU A 129 2.77 -13.32 7.30
N SER A 130 2.12 -12.25 7.76
CA SER A 130 2.12 -11.85 9.16
C SER A 130 1.46 -12.90 10.06
N VAL A 131 0.25 -13.34 9.68
CA VAL A 131 -0.54 -14.34 10.41
C VAL A 131 0.19 -15.69 10.42
N MET A 132 0.74 -16.13 9.28
CA MET A 132 1.53 -17.36 9.17
C MET A 132 2.73 -17.35 10.11
N LYS A 133 3.49 -16.24 10.17
CA LYS A 133 4.66 -16.13 11.06
C LYS A 133 4.29 -16.31 12.53
N ILE A 134 3.17 -15.70 12.94
CA ILE A 134 2.68 -15.78 14.33
C ILE A 134 2.23 -17.20 14.64
N TYR A 135 1.39 -17.78 13.77
CA TYR A 135 0.86 -19.12 13.99
C TYR A 135 1.94 -20.19 13.94
N GLN A 136 2.91 -20.06 13.03
CA GLN A 136 4.08 -20.93 12.98
C GLN A 136 4.80 -20.99 14.33
N SER A 137 4.95 -19.85 15.01
CA SER A 137 5.60 -19.81 16.32
C SER A 137 4.81 -20.60 17.37
N ALA A 138 3.47 -20.53 17.32
CA ALA A 138 2.58 -21.30 18.18
C ALA A 138 2.64 -22.80 17.89
N LEU A 139 2.60 -23.16 16.61
CA LEU A 139 2.73 -24.52 16.11
C LEU A 139 4.06 -25.13 16.56
N SER A 140 5.17 -24.42 16.37
CA SER A 140 6.49 -24.87 16.80
C SER A 140 6.57 -25.06 18.32
N ALA A 141 5.95 -24.18 19.12
CA ALA A 141 5.86 -24.35 20.56
C ALA A 141 5.03 -25.58 20.97
N ALA A 142 4.03 -25.94 20.17
CA ALA A 142 3.21 -27.15 20.34
C ALA A 142 3.84 -28.41 19.71
N GLY A 143 5.04 -28.33 19.14
CA GLY A 143 5.76 -29.47 18.55
C GLY A 143 5.39 -29.82 17.11
N TYR A 144 4.64 -28.96 16.43
CA TYR A 144 4.33 -29.11 15.01
C TYR A 144 5.49 -28.68 14.11
N PRO A 145 5.63 -29.29 12.92
CA PRO A 145 6.66 -28.90 11.95
C PRO A 145 6.33 -27.55 11.28
N ALA A 146 7.17 -27.15 10.32
CA ALA A 146 6.92 -25.96 9.53
C ALA A 146 5.63 -26.10 8.71
N MET A 147 4.87 -25.01 8.64
CA MET A 147 3.70 -24.88 7.80
C MET A 147 4.10 -25.05 6.32
N THR A 148 3.23 -25.73 5.60
CA THR A 148 3.36 -26.00 4.17
C THR A 148 2.33 -25.23 3.35
N THR A 149 1.56 -24.33 3.98
CA THR A 149 0.55 -23.51 3.31
C THR A 149 1.16 -22.72 2.17
N GLU A 150 0.62 -22.91 0.97
CA GLU A 150 0.98 -22.15 -0.21
C GLU A 150 0.37 -20.74 -0.14
N LEU A 151 1.12 -19.72 -0.59
CA LEU A 151 0.63 -18.35 -0.74
C LEU A 151 0.88 -17.88 -2.17
N ALA A 152 -0.19 -17.66 -2.92
CA ALA A 152 -0.12 -17.33 -4.34
C ALA A 152 -1.20 -16.31 -4.75
N PRO A 153 -1.00 -15.51 -5.80
CA PRO A 153 -2.08 -14.69 -6.34
C PRO A 153 -3.17 -15.57 -6.95
N LEU A 154 -4.43 -15.16 -6.85
CA LEU A 154 -5.53 -15.83 -7.55
C LEU A 154 -5.45 -15.51 -9.05
N GLU A 155 -5.18 -16.53 -9.87
CA GLU A 155 -5.23 -16.40 -11.34
C GLU A 155 -6.64 -16.71 -11.86
N HIS A 156 -7.13 -17.93 -11.57
CA HIS A 156 -8.43 -18.42 -12.00
C HIS A 156 -9.12 -19.18 -10.86
N PHE A 157 -10.42 -18.96 -10.73
CA PHE A 157 -11.32 -19.73 -9.88
C PHE A 157 -12.36 -20.42 -10.76
N TYR A 158 -12.46 -21.74 -10.64
CA TYR A 158 -13.47 -22.53 -11.34
C TYR A 158 -14.50 -23.04 -10.34
N ARG A 159 -15.73 -22.53 -10.43
CA ARG A 159 -16.86 -22.97 -9.59
C ARG A 159 -17.05 -24.48 -9.71
N ALA A 160 -17.16 -25.18 -8.58
CA ALA A 160 -17.46 -26.60 -8.54
C ALA A 160 -18.95 -26.87 -8.83
N GLU A 161 -19.24 -28.11 -9.20
CA GLU A 161 -20.57 -28.58 -9.56
C GLU A 161 -21.59 -28.33 -8.43
N GLU A 162 -22.86 -28.09 -8.80
CA GLU A 162 -23.90 -27.65 -7.84
C GLU A 162 -24.12 -28.62 -6.67
N TYR A 163 -23.80 -29.91 -6.83
CA TYR A 163 -23.93 -30.87 -5.74
C TYR A 163 -22.88 -30.67 -4.63
N HIS A 164 -21.74 -30.01 -4.91
CA HIS A 164 -20.75 -29.65 -3.88
C HIS A 164 -21.11 -28.37 -3.13
N GLN A 165 -21.88 -27.47 -3.75
CA GLN A 165 -22.22 -26.17 -3.18
C GLN A 165 -23.12 -26.34 -1.95
N ARG A 166 -22.76 -25.75 -0.81
CA ARG A 166 -23.50 -25.86 0.45
C ARG A 166 -23.75 -27.32 0.85
N TYR A 167 -22.79 -28.21 0.58
CA TYR A 167 -22.98 -29.65 0.73
C TYR A 167 -23.45 -30.05 2.13
N LEU A 168 -22.82 -29.52 3.20
CA LEU A 168 -23.20 -29.84 4.59
C LEU A 168 -24.49 -29.14 5.06
N GLN A 169 -25.01 -28.15 4.32
CA GLN A 169 -26.36 -27.65 4.55
C GLN A 169 -27.40 -28.61 3.94
N LYS A 170 -27.09 -29.18 2.76
CA LYS A 170 -27.90 -30.19 2.07
C LYS A 170 -27.84 -31.55 2.79
N ASN A 171 -26.69 -31.90 3.36
CA ASN A 171 -26.39 -33.18 4.01
C ASN A 171 -25.78 -32.93 5.42
N PRO A 172 -26.59 -32.70 6.46
CA PRO A 172 -26.09 -32.34 7.79
C PRO A 172 -25.15 -33.37 8.44
N GLU A 173 -25.39 -34.66 8.17
CA GLU A 173 -24.57 -35.80 8.62
C GLU A 173 -23.46 -36.17 7.61
N GLY A 174 -23.20 -35.29 6.64
CA GLY A 174 -22.17 -35.49 5.62
C GLY A 174 -20.76 -35.44 6.19
N TYR A 175 -19.81 -35.95 5.41
CA TYR A 175 -18.40 -36.00 5.79
C TYR A 175 -17.81 -34.60 6.05
N CYS A 176 -17.05 -34.47 7.15
CA CYS A 176 -16.27 -33.29 7.50
C CYS A 176 -14.94 -33.72 8.14
N GLY A 177 -13.87 -33.73 7.34
CA GLY A 177 -12.53 -34.17 7.77
C GLY A 177 -11.69 -33.11 8.50
N LEU A 178 -12.21 -31.90 8.67
CA LEU A 178 -11.46 -30.80 9.29
C LEU A 178 -11.39 -31.00 10.80
N GLY A 179 -10.18 -31.26 11.31
CA GLY A 179 -9.90 -31.38 12.75
C GLY A 179 -9.14 -30.19 13.34
N GLY A 180 -8.34 -29.49 12.54
CA GLY A 180 -7.37 -28.52 13.05
C GLY A 180 -6.19 -29.18 13.78
N THR A 181 -5.26 -28.38 14.27
CA THR A 181 -4.17 -28.82 15.15
C THR A 181 -4.56 -28.79 16.63
N GLY A 182 -5.67 -28.13 16.98
CA GLY A 182 -6.01 -27.78 18.36
C GLY A 182 -5.11 -26.71 18.98
N VAL A 183 -4.12 -26.21 18.23
CA VAL A 183 -3.32 -25.05 18.63
C VAL A 183 -4.16 -23.82 18.41
N VAL A 184 -4.49 -23.15 19.51
CA VAL A 184 -5.15 -21.85 19.45
C VAL A 184 -4.14 -20.86 18.89
N PHE A 185 -4.55 -20.09 17.90
CA PHE A 185 -3.81 -18.94 17.42
C PHE A 185 -3.50 -18.10 18.65
N PRO A 186 -2.21 -17.79 18.93
CA PRO A 186 -1.84 -17.10 20.15
C PRO A 186 -2.76 -15.92 20.29
N ALA A 187 -3.59 -15.95 21.34
CA ALA A 187 -4.48 -14.84 21.59
C ALA A 187 -3.58 -13.63 21.51
N GLN A 188 -3.85 -12.75 20.53
CA GLN A 188 -3.44 -11.38 20.75
C GLN A 188 -3.93 -11.09 22.16
N GLN A 189 -3.09 -10.57 23.04
CA GLN A 189 -3.63 -9.90 24.22
C GLN A 189 -4.84 -9.13 23.72
N PRO A 190 -6.06 -9.48 24.18
CA PRO A 190 -7.30 -9.30 23.42
C PRO A 190 -7.33 -7.88 22.93
N GLU A 191 -6.97 -7.64 21.65
CA GLU A 191 -6.36 -6.38 21.15
C GLU A 191 -6.27 -5.39 22.29
N LYS A 192 -5.30 -5.57 23.23
CA LYS A 192 -5.42 -5.13 24.64
C LYS A 192 -6.36 -3.97 24.66
N SER A 193 -7.65 -4.19 24.99
CA SER A 193 -8.62 -3.12 24.84
C SER A 193 -8.03 -2.03 25.69
N LEU A 194 -7.44 -1.07 24.99
CA LEU A 194 -6.83 0.06 25.61
C LEU A 194 -8.11 0.85 25.87
N SER A 195 -8.72 0.49 26.98
CA SER A 195 -9.35 1.41 27.91
C SER A 195 -8.31 2.40 28.47
N HIS A 196 -7.14 2.51 27.86
CA HIS A 196 -6.56 3.82 27.56
C HIS A 196 -6.91 4.14 26.12
N SER A 197 -8.13 4.62 25.85
CA SER A 197 -8.51 5.13 24.54
C SER A 197 -7.29 5.79 23.90
N VAL A 198 -6.74 5.24 22.79
CA VAL A 198 -5.60 5.88 22.13
C VAL A 198 -6.06 7.30 21.88
N PRO A 199 -5.47 8.30 22.56
CA PRO A 199 -6.07 9.61 22.60
C PRO A 199 -6.10 10.13 21.17
N LEU A 200 -7.31 10.42 20.69
CA LEU A 200 -7.47 11.01 19.38
C LEU A 200 -6.76 12.36 19.40
N LEU A 201 -6.11 12.68 18.28
CA LEU A 201 -5.60 14.02 18.07
C LEU A 201 -6.78 15.00 18.15
N ASP A 202 -6.63 16.09 18.88
CA ASP A 202 -7.64 17.15 18.87
C ASP A 202 -7.50 17.97 17.59
N GLY A 203 -8.48 17.89 16.69
CA GLY A 203 -8.48 18.61 15.42
C GLY A 203 -8.37 20.13 15.58
N LYS A 204 -8.74 20.69 16.74
CA LYS A 204 -8.56 22.12 17.05
C LYS A 204 -7.11 22.52 17.30
N SER A 205 -6.26 21.56 17.66
CA SER A 205 -4.83 21.78 17.91
C SER A 205 -3.97 21.64 16.65
N LEU A 206 -4.57 21.16 15.55
CA LEU A 206 -3.89 20.90 14.29
C LEU A 206 -4.03 22.09 13.32
N ALA A 207 -3.09 22.19 12.38
CA ALA A 207 -3.11 23.24 11.38
C ALA A 207 -4.24 23.03 10.35
N ALA A 208 -4.61 24.11 9.65
CA ALA A 208 -5.60 24.05 8.57
C ALA A 208 -5.17 23.06 7.48
N THR A 209 -3.91 23.11 7.04
CA THR A 209 -3.30 22.07 6.19
C THR A 209 -2.39 21.23 7.07
N GLN A 210 -2.68 19.95 7.20
CA GLN A 210 -1.99 19.06 8.14
C GLN A 210 -1.79 17.69 7.52
N LEU A 211 -0.56 17.18 7.60
CA LEU A 211 -0.29 15.78 7.37
C LEU A 211 -0.44 15.00 8.67
N VAL A 212 -1.24 13.94 8.65
CA VAL A 212 -1.37 12.99 9.76
C VAL A 212 -0.92 11.63 9.26
N VAL A 213 0.08 11.05 9.92
CA VAL A 213 0.61 9.71 9.62
C VAL A 213 0.00 8.73 10.63
N PHE A 214 -0.80 7.82 10.11
CA PHE A 214 -1.47 6.77 10.85
C PHE A 214 -0.58 5.53 10.87
N GLU A 215 -0.24 5.03 12.06
CA GLU A 215 0.77 3.99 12.24
C GLU A 215 0.29 2.88 13.18
N GLY A 216 0.60 1.63 12.83
CA GLY A 216 0.34 0.48 13.70
C GLY A 216 1.38 0.35 14.81
N VAL A 217 0.94 -0.18 15.95
CA VAL A 217 1.81 -0.68 17.01
C VAL A 217 2.55 -1.90 16.43
N ASP A 218 3.86 -1.78 16.19
CA ASP A 218 4.72 -2.78 15.51
C ASP A 218 4.68 -2.83 13.97
N CYS A 219 4.94 -1.69 13.34
CA CYS A 219 5.00 -1.54 11.90
C CYS A 219 6.43 -1.31 11.36
N ASP A 220 7.00 -2.30 10.65
CA ASP A 220 8.33 -2.19 10.02
C ASP A 220 8.40 -1.08 8.96
N TYR A 221 7.38 -0.97 8.12
CA TYR A 221 7.29 0.09 7.12
C TYR A 221 7.17 1.49 7.75
N CYS A 222 6.60 1.59 8.95
CA CYS A 222 6.52 2.85 9.69
C CYS A 222 7.90 3.23 10.24
N ARG A 223 8.69 2.27 10.72
CA ARG A 223 10.10 2.51 11.08
C ARG A 223 10.93 2.94 9.88
N GLN A 224 10.70 2.32 8.72
CA GLN A 224 11.35 2.69 7.48
C GLN A 224 10.97 4.11 7.04
N PHE A 225 9.67 4.44 7.07
CA PHE A 225 9.16 5.77 6.73
C PHE A 225 9.67 6.84 7.70
N GLU A 226 9.70 6.56 9.00
CA GLU A 226 10.31 7.42 10.00
C GLU A 226 11.78 7.71 9.67
N ALA A 227 12.57 6.66 9.40
CA ALA A 227 14.00 6.79 9.12
C ALA A 227 14.31 7.53 7.83
N GLN A 228 13.50 7.32 6.79
CA GLN A 228 13.76 7.85 5.45
C GLN A 228 13.08 9.19 5.17
N VAL A 229 11.95 9.49 5.82
CA VAL A 229 11.12 10.67 5.52
C VAL A 229 10.98 11.55 6.75
N LEU A 230 10.38 11.06 7.84
CA LEU A 230 9.96 11.92 8.96
C LEU A 230 11.14 12.49 9.76
N LYS A 231 12.21 11.72 9.98
CA LYS A 231 13.43 12.20 10.67
C LYS A 231 14.11 13.36 9.93
N HIS A 232 13.85 13.49 8.63
CA HIS A 232 14.40 14.52 7.77
C HIS A 232 13.36 15.58 7.37
N TRP A 233 12.20 15.61 8.02
CA TRP A 233 11.09 16.49 7.67
C TRP A 233 11.44 17.97 7.86
N LYS A 234 11.42 18.73 6.76
CA LYS A 234 11.54 20.20 6.76
C LYS A 234 10.44 20.89 5.94
N SER A 235 9.43 20.12 5.51
CA SER A 235 8.33 20.64 4.71
C SER A 235 7.58 21.72 5.50
N ALA A 236 7.02 22.68 4.78
CA ALA A 236 6.14 23.68 5.38
C ALA A 236 4.81 23.08 5.87
N VAL A 237 4.44 21.88 5.37
CA VAL A 237 3.27 21.15 5.87
C VAL A 237 3.64 20.53 7.23
N PRO A 238 2.95 20.91 8.32
CA PRO A 238 3.17 20.27 9.61
C PRO A 238 2.75 18.80 9.53
N VAL A 239 3.53 17.94 10.18
CA VAL A 239 3.28 16.51 10.26
C VAL A 239 3.07 16.11 11.71
N THR A 240 2.11 15.22 11.95
CA THR A 240 1.91 14.57 13.23
C THR A 240 1.67 13.08 13.01
N ARG A 241 1.93 12.28 14.03
CA ARG A 241 1.81 10.82 14.00
C ARG A 241 0.75 10.39 15.00
N THR A 242 -0.02 9.36 14.66
CA THR A 242 -1.02 8.79 15.55
C THR A 242 -1.06 7.27 15.42
N PRO A 243 -1.13 6.54 16.55
CA PRO A 243 -1.39 5.12 16.52
C PRO A 243 -2.89 4.78 16.41
N SER A 244 -3.77 5.78 16.41
CA SER A 244 -5.21 5.59 16.21
C SER A 244 -5.51 5.47 14.71
N ALA A 245 -6.40 4.56 14.32
CA ALA A 245 -6.95 4.47 12.97
C ALA A 245 -8.10 5.48 12.71
N GLN A 246 -8.52 6.23 13.74
CA GLN A 246 -9.61 7.21 13.64
C GLN A 246 -9.07 8.61 13.34
N ALA A 247 -9.88 9.40 12.64
CA ALA A 247 -9.59 10.80 12.36
C ALA A 247 -9.36 11.60 13.66
N PRO A 248 -8.61 12.72 13.61
CA PRO A 248 -8.62 13.70 14.68
C PRO A 248 -10.06 14.12 15.05
N VAL A 249 -10.28 14.49 16.32
CA VAL A 249 -11.59 14.90 16.82
C VAL A 249 -12.12 16.08 16.01
N GLY A 250 -13.31 15.92 15.44
CA GLY A 250 -13.96 16.93 14.62
C GLY A 250 -13.47 17.00 13.17
N TRP A 251 -12.61 16.06 12.74
CA TRP A 251 -12.14 15.93 11.37
C TRP A 251 -12.74 14.68 10.71
N HIS A 252 -12.73 14.64 9.38
CA HIS A 252 -13.40 13.62 8.58
C HIS A 252 -12.44 12.91 7.63
N LEU A 253 -12.38 11.59 7.75
CA LEU A 253 -11.75 10.70 6.78
C LEU A 253 -12.75 10.33 5.69
N LYS A 254 -12.32 10.32 4.43
CA LYS A 254 -13.11 9.83 3.29
C LYS A 254 -13.33 8.33 3.32
N SER A 255 -12.38 7.59 3.92
CA SER A 255 -12.47 6.16 4.13
C SER A 255 -11.64 5.73 5.34
N ALA A 256 -11.92 4.55 5.89
CA ALA A 256 -11.17 4.02 7.00
C ALA A 256 -9.67 3.88 6.66
N VAL A 257 -8.82 4.08 7.66
CA VAL A 257 -7.40 3.75 7.56
C VAL A 257 -7.23 2.28 7.95
N TRP A 258 -6.68 1.48 7.04
CA TRP A 258 -6.57 0.03 7.19
C TRP A 258 -5.15 -0.51 6.97
N ALA A 259 -4.21 0.34 6.54
CA ALA A 259 -2.80 -0.01 6.36
C ALA A 259 -1.89 0.96 7.11
N SER A 260 -0.66 0.52 7.38
CA SER A 260 0.34 1.28 8.13
C SER A 260 1.71 1.23 7.42
N PRO A 261 2.40 2.38 7.26
CA PRO A 261 1.91 3.73 7.53
C PRO A 261 0.87 4.14 6.47
N THR A 262 -0.14 4.93 6.86
CA THR A 262 -0.96 5.69 5.91
C THR A 262 -0.79 7.16 6.21
N SER A 263 -0.32 7.93 5.23
CA SER A 263 -0.20 9.38 5.32
C SER A 263 -1.45 10.03 4.74
N VAL A 264 -2.20 10.76 5.56
CA VAL A 264 -3.43 11.45 5.11
C VAL A 264 -3.21 12.95 5.22
N LEU A 265 -3.44 13.65 4.11
CA LEU A 265 -3.39 15.09 4.04
C LEU A 265 -4.80 15.65 4.25
N PHE A 266 -4.93 16.49 5.27
CA PHE A 266 -6.16 17.19 5.61
C PHE A 266 -6.08 18.66 5.21
N GLN A 267 -7.21 19.21 4.81
CA GLN A 267 -7.43 20.64 4.64
C GLN A 267 -8.72 21.04 5.36
N ASN A 268 -8.62 21.95 6.33
CA ASN A 268 -9.71 22.42 7.17
C ASN A 268 -10.50 21.28 7.83
N GLY A 269 -9.80 20.22 8.24
CA GLY A 269 -10.38 19.03 8.87
C GLY A 269 -10.98 18.00 7.92
N GLU A 270 -10.96 18.26 6.61
CA GLU A 270 -11.42 17.30 5.60
C GLU A 270 -10.23 16.60 4.95
N GLU A 271 -10.30 15.29 4.81
CA GLU A 271 -9.32 14.54 4.02
C GLU A 271 -9.37 14.97 2.55
N ILE A 272 -8.26 15.52 2.04
CA ILE A 272 -8.13 15.85 0.62
C ILE A 272 -7.43 14.75 -0.16
N SER A 273 -6.49 14.04 0.46
CA SER A 273 -5.70 12.99 -0.19
C SER A 273 -5.05 12.04 0.81
N ARG A 274 -4.64 10.86 0.34
CA ARG A 274 -3.88 9.87 1.12
C ARG A 274 -2.79 9.19 0.30
N PHE A 275 -1.77 8.73 1.01
CA PHE A 275 -0.71 7.85 0.53
C PHE A 275 -0.65 6.63 1.45
N THR A 276 -1.00 5.46 0.91
CA THR A 276 -1.19 4.23 1.69
C THR A 276 0.02 3.31 1.53
N GLY A 277 0.63 2.91 2.65
CA GLY A 277 1.84 2.10 2.68
C GLY A 277 3.09 2.91 2.39
N PHE A 278 4.26 2.30 2.61
CA PHE A 278 5.55 2.86 2.21
C PHE A 278 6.53 1.73 1.90
N ASN A 279 7.03 1.68 0.67
CA ASN A 279 7.94 0.63 0.19
C ASN A 279 9.41 1.09 0.13
N GLY A 280 9.71 2.31 0.58
CA GLY A 280 11.04 2.92 0.49
C GLY A 280 11.22 3.92 -0.67
N ASP A 281 10.23 4.06 -1.54
CA ASP A 281 10.26 5.06 -2.61
C ASP A 281 9.92 6.46 -2.06
N GLN A 282 10.96 7.22 -1.71
CA GLN A 282 10.82 8.58 -1.19
C GLN A 282 10.30 9.55 -2.27
N HIS A 283 10.71 9.40 -3.53
CA HIS A 283 10.30 10.30 -4.61
C HIS A 283 8.81 10.14 -4.90
N ALA A 284 8.27 8.92 -4.87
CA ALA A 284 6.83 8.70 -4.99
C ALA A 284 6.03 9.42 -3.89
N PHE A 285 6.50 9.33 -2.64
CA PHE A 285 5.86 10.03 -1.52
C PHE A 285 5.92 11.57 -1.68
N TRP A 286 7.09 12.12 -2.02
CA TRP A 286 7.26 13.56 -2.17
C TRP A 286 6.52 14.12 -3.39
N ASN A 287 6.46 13.38 -4.50
CA ASN A 287 5.64 13.74 -5.66
C ASN A 287 4.16 13.78 -5.29
N TRP A 288 3.68 12.76 -4.55
CA TRP A 288 2.31 12.76 -4.04
C TRP A 288 2.03 14.00 -3.20
N LEU A 289 2.87 14.31 -2.20
CA LEU A 289 2.65 15.49 -1.35
C LEU A 289 2.68 16.78 -2.17
N GLY A 290 3.66 16.90 -3.08
CA GLY A 290 3.83 18.06 -3.96
C GLY A 290 2.61 18.35 -4.83
N HIS A 291 1.92 17.32 -5.34
CA HIS A 291 0.68 17.48 -6.10
C HIS A 291 -0.45 18.18 -5.33
N TRP A 292 -0.42 18.14 -4.00
CA TRP A 292 -1.45 18.76 -3.16
C TRP A 292 -0.99 20.06 -2.51
N THR A 293 0.32 20.32 -2.46
CA THR A 293 0.88 21.51 -1.82
C THR A 293 1.31 22.59 -2.79
N LEU A 294 1.64 22.22 -4.04
CA LEU A 294 2.07 23.16 -5.09
C LEU A 294 0.88 23.68 -5.89
N THR A 295 0.96 24.94 -6.33
CA THR A 295 -0.02 25.53 -7.27
C THR A 295 0.08 24.87 -8.65
N GLN A 296 -0.93 25.05 -9.51
CA GLN A 296 -0.91 24.47 -10.86
C GLN A 296 0.31 24.92 -11.69
N GLU A 297 0.70 26.18 -11.60
CA GLU A 297 1.88 26.72 -12.26
C GLU A 297 3.17 26.06 -11.73
N GLN A 298 3.29 25.95 -10.39
CA GLN A 298 4.42 25.27 -9.77
C GLN A 298 4.49 23.80 -10.18
N GLN A 299 3.35 23.10 -10.25
CA GLN A 299 3.29 21.70 -10.68
C GLN A 299 3.69 21.52 -12.14
N ALA A 300 3.33 22.46 -13.02
CA ALA A 300 3.71 22.42 -14.42
C ALA A 300 5.24 22.47 -14.58
N ILE A 301 5.90 23.33 -13.81
CA ILE A 301 7.36 23.41 -13.77
C ILE A 301 7.93 22.15 -13.09
N ALA A 302 7.54 21.88 -11.84
CA ALA A 302 8.10 20.83 -10.99
C ALA A 302 7.98 19.41 -11.57
N PHE A 303 6.85 19.08 -12.21
CA PHE A 303 6.56 17.71 -12.65
C PHE A 303 6.55 17.53 -14.17
N LYS A 304 6.41 18.61 -14.95
CA LYS A 304 6.40 18.54 -16.42
C LYS A 304 7.61 19.20 -17.09
N GLY A 305 8.52 19.79 -16.30
CA GLY A 305 9.72 20.44 -16.83
C GLY A 305 9.42 21.73 -17.60
N GLU A 306 8.28 22.37 -17.33
CA GLU A 306 8.00 23.70 -17.90
C GLU A 306 8.92 24.76 -17.29
N THR A 307 8.89 25.97 -17.86
CA THR A 307 9.74 27.09 -17.42
C THR A 307 8.88 28.34 -17.24
N GLU A 308 9.02 29.03 -16.11
CA GLU A 308 8.34 30.31 -15.86
C GLU A 308 8.80 31.36 -16.88
N PRO A 309 7.96 32.33 -17.27
CA PRO A 309 8.39 33.40 -18.16
C PRO A 309 9.60 34.17 -17.61
N ALA A 310 10.50 34.56 -18.52
CA ALA A 310 11.66 35.37 -18.14
C ALA A 310 11.21 36.69 -17.50
N PHE A 311 11.94 37.13 -16.47
CA PHE A 311 11.74 38.39 -15.76
C PHE A 311 10.46 38.50 -14.91
N THR A 312 9.69 37.41 -14.73
CA THR A 312 8.45 37.44 -13.93
C THR A 312 8.59 36.78 -12.56
N GLY A 313 9.66 36.03 -12.32
CA GLY A 313 9.86 35.25 -11.10
C GLY A 313 10.07 36.09 -9.84
N SER A 314 9.38 35.73 -8.75
CA SER A 314 9.39 36.46 -7.47
C SER A 314 10.76 36.53 -6.78
N PHE A 315 11.69 35.64 -7.13
CA PHE A 315 13.02 35.58 -6.52
C PHE A 315 14.14 36.11 -7.42
N LEU A 316 13.79 36.64 -8.60
CA LEU A 316 14.77 37.21 -9.53
C LEU A 316 15.65 38.27 -8.87
N ASP A 317 15.03 39.25 -8.22
CA ASP A 317 15.70 40.39 -7.59
C ASP A 317 15.86 40.23 -6.06
N ASN A 318 15.63 39.03 -5.53
CA ASN A 318 15.84 38.80 -4.10
C ASN A 318 17.35 38.77 -3.78
N HIS A 319 17.77 39.61 -2.83
CA HIS A 319 19.15 39.72 -2.33
C HIS A 319 19.24 39.59 -0.80
N VAL A 320 18.15 39.21 -0.14
CA VAL A 320 18.13 39.01 1.32
C VAL A 320 19.02 37.81 1.68
N SER A 321 19.73 37.91 2.80
CA SER A 321 20.50 36.80 3.37
C SER A 321 19.58 35.65 3.79
N GLY A 322 19.85 34.45 3.31
CA GLY A 322 19.01 33.28 3.60
C GLY A 322 19.30 32.07 2.73
N THR A 323 18.34 31.14 2.72
CA THR A 323 18.41 29.88 2.00
C THR A 323 17.21 29.73 1.06
N TYR A 324 17.47 29.35 -0.18
CA TYR A 324 16.47 28.85 -1.10
C TYR A 324 16.34 27.34 -0.90
N VAL A 325 15.15 26.89 -0.55
CA VAL A 325 14.82 25.51 -0.24
C VAL A 325 13.83 24.94 -1.25
N ASP A 326 13.81 23.61 -1.35
CA ASP A 326 12.79 22.87 -2.07
C ASP A 326 11.39 23.20 -1.47
N PRO A 327 10.41 23.61 -2.29
CA PRO A 327 9.10 24.04 -1.80
C PRO A 327 8.27 22.89 -1.21
N VAL A 328 8.56 21.64 -1.58
CA VAL A 328 7.84 20.45 -1.11
C VAL A 328 8.51 19.90 0.15
N THR A 329 9.83 19.63 0.10
CA THR A 329 10.54 18.95 1.19
C THR A 329 11.14 19.91 2.22
N GLY A 330 11.33 21.18 1.84
CA GLY A 330 12.05 22.17 2.63
C GLY A 330 13.55 21.95 2.73
N GLN A 331 14.13 21.03 1.95
CA GLN A 331 15.58 20.82 1.97
C GLN A 331 16.33 21.97 1.30
N PRO A 332 17.48 22.41 1.86
CA PRO A 332 18.32 23.45 1.26
C PRO A 332 18.77 23.10 -0.16
N LEU A 333 18.59 24.04 -1.09
CA LEU A 333 19.05 23.93 -2.47
C LEU A 333 20.20 24.89 -2.75
N PHE A 334 20.02 26.18 -2.41
CA PHE A 334 21.01 27.23 -2.66
C PHE A 334 21.07 28.21 -1.49
N ARG A 335 22.25 28.77 -1.23
CA ARG A 335 22.45 29.89 -0.30
C ARG A 335 22.41 31.22 -1.05
N SER A 336 21.98 32.29 -0.38
CA SER A 336 21.89 33.62 -0.97
C SER A 336 23.24 34.19 -1.41
N ASP A 337 24.33 33.81 -0.76
CA ASP A 337 25.71 34.18 -1.12
C ASP A 337 26.18 33.54 -2.44
N ALA A 338 25.52 32.46 -2.87
CA ALA A 338 25.75 31.83 -4.16
C ALA A 338 24.97 32.50 -5.31
N LYS A 339 24.02 33.40 -5.00
CA LYS A 339 23.17 34.05 -5.99
C LYS A 339 23.88 35.24 -6.65
N PHE A 340 23.72 35.38 -7.97
CA PHE A 340 24.28 36.51 -8.72
C PHE A 340 23.33 37.00 -9.81
N GLY A 341 23.53 38.24 -10.27
CA GLY A 341 22.78 38.83 -11.37
C GLY A 341 23.30 38.32 -12.72
N SER A 342 22.55 37.46 -13.39
CA SER A 342 22.91 36.90 -14.71
C SER A 342 22.29 37.64 -15.90
N HIS A 343 21.25 38.45 -15.65
CA HIS A 343 20.38 39.04 -16.67
C HIS A 343 19.68 38.02 -17.59
N SER A 344 19.68 36.73 -17.23
CA SER A 344 18.99 35.70 -18.01
C SER A 344 17.47 35.77 -17.92
N GLY A 345 16.95 36.43 -16.88
CA GLY A 345 15.52 36.50 -16.57
C GLY A 345 15.05 35.54 -15.48
N TRP A 346 15.95 34.72 -14.92
CA TRP A 346 15.66 33.79 -13.83
C TRP A 346 16.74 33.88 -12.73
N PRO A 347 16.40 33.60 -11.45
CA PRO A 347 17.39 33.57 -10.39
C PRO A 347 18.51 32.59 -10.72
N SER A 348 19.74 33.08 -10.58
CA SER A 348 20.94 32.37 -11.00
C SER A 348 21.91 32.21 -9.84
N PHE A 349 22.45 31.00 -9.70
CA PHE A 349 23.39 30.64 -8.64
C PHE A 349 24.67 30.07 -9.23
N PHE A 350 25.81 30.28 -8.60
CA PHE A 350 27.08 29.71 -9.08
C PHE A 350 27.43 28.37 -8.41
N ALA A 351 26.82 28.05 -7.26
CA ALA A 351 27.03 26.80 -6.55
C ALA A 351 25.78 26.37 -5.75
N PRO A 352 25.44 25.08 -5.71
CA PRO A 352 24.39 24.56 -4.86
C PRO A 352 24.90 24.22 -3.46
N VAL A 353 23.97 23.95 -2.54
CA VAL A 353 24.28 23.20 -1.32
C VAL A 353 24.76 21.79 -1.72
N SER A 354 25.81 21.30 -1.07
CA SER A 354 26.41 20.00 -1.38
C SER A 354 25.38 18.86 -1.29
N GLY A 355 25.27 18.06 -2.35
CA GLY A 355 24.34 16.92 -2.42
C GLY A 355 22.87 17.30 -2.65
N ALA A 356 22.55 18.57 -2.88
CA ALA A 356 21.17 19.03 -3.01
C ALA A 356 20.55 18.77 -4.39
N LEU A 357 21.36 18.51 -5.43
CA LEU A 357 20.93 18.44 -6.83
C LEU A 357 21.27 17.11 -7.49
N ILE A 358 20.39 16.66 -8.39
CA ILE A 358 20.64 15.62 -9.40
C ILE A 358 20.68 16.30 -10.76
N MET A 359 21.62 15.90 -11.62
CA MET A 359 21.77 16.43 -12.98
C MET A 359 21.37 15.35 -13.99
N ARG A 360 20.62 15.74 -15.03
CA ARG A 360 20.16 14.85 -16.10
C ARG A 360 20.37 15.51 -17.46
N GLU A 361 20.77 14.73 -18.46
CA GLU A 361 20.85 15.21 -19.84
C GLU A 361 19.43 15.52 -20.38
N ASP A 362 19.28 16.66 -21.04
CA ASP A 362 18.02 17.14 -21.62
C ASP A 362 18.26 17.58 -23.07
N ASP A 363 17.85 16.73 -24.01
CA ASP A 363 17.91 16.97 -25.46
C ASP A 363 16.60 17.57 -26.03
N SER A 364 15.71 18.05 -25.16
CA SER A 364 14.45 18.68 -25.59
C SER A 364 14.68 19.97 -26.39
N HIS A 365 13.68 20.34 -27.18
CA HIS A 365 13.69 21.57 -28.01
C HIS A 365 14.88 21.68 -28.98
N GLY A 366 15.54 20.56 -29.32
CA GLY A 366 16.66 20.53 -30.27
C GLY A 366 17.95 21.13 -29.72
N MET A 367 18.08 21.25 -28.40
CA MET A 367 19.27 21.76 -27.71
C MET A 367 19.80 20.67 -26.77
N HIS A 368 21.11 20.60 -26.58
CA HIS A 368 21.70 19.78 -25.52
C HIS A 368 21.89 20.63 -24.26
N ARG A 369 21.15 20.31 -23.20
CA ARG A 369 21.20 21.00 -21.91
C ARG A 369 21.36 20.01 -20.77
N ILE A 370 21.74 20.52 -19.61
CA ILE A 370 21.78 19.73 -18.37
C ILE A 370 20.66 20.25 -17.47
N GLU A 371 19.64 19.42 -17.30
CA GLU A 371 18.55 19.65 -16.37
C GLU A 371 19.03 19.49 -14.93
N VAL A 372 18.49 20.33 -14.06
CA VAL A 372 18.73 20.35 -12.62
C VAL A 372 17.46 19.94 -11.89
N LEU A 373 17.55 18.86 -11.12
CA LEU A 373 16.50 18.31 -10.28
C LEU A 373 16.87 18.44 -8.80
N SER A 374 15.86 18.57 -7.93
CA SER A 374 16.08 18.44 -6.47
C SER A 374 16.41 16.99 -6.14
N ALA A 375 17.50 16.75 -5.40
CA ALA A 375 17.85 15.40 -4.95
C ALA A 375 16.83 14.83 -3.95
N SER A 376 16.16 15.71 -3.20
CA SER A 376 15.26 15.35 -2.12
C SER A 376 13.88 14.92 -2.60
N SER A 377 13.28 15.65 -3.56
CA SER A 377 11.94 15.38 -4.07
C SER A 377 11.93 14.79 -5.48
N GLY A 378 12.98 15.01 -6.26
CA GLY A 378 13.03 14.69 -7.68
C GLY A 378 12.38 15.74 -8.60
N ILE A 379 11.87 16.86 -8.07
CA ILE A 379 11.21 17.88 -8.90
C ILE A 379 12.21 18.62 -9.81
N HIS A 380 11.72 19.04 -10.97
CA HIS A 380 12.44 19.93 -11.88
C HIS A 380 12.63 21.32 -11.25
N LEU A 381 13.86 21.82 -11.34
CA LEU A 381 14.24 23.15 -10.87
C LEU A 381 14.58 24.09 -12.03
N GLY A 382 15.32 23.61 -13.02
CA GLY A 382 15.78 24.40 -14.17
C GLY A 382 16.95 23.72 -14.87
N HIS A 383 17.94 24.52 -15.27
CA HIS A 383 19.11 24.03 -16.04
C HIS A 383 20.42 24.63 -15.53
N VAL A 384 21.53 23.95 -15.80
CA VAL A 384 22.87 24.44 -15.52
C VAL A 384 23.66 24.67 -16.80
N PHE A 385 24.41 25.77 -16.83
CA PHE A 385 25.22 26.23 -17.97
C PHE A 385 26.67 26.50 -17.54
N ASP A 386 27.59 26.50 -18.50
CA ASP A 386 29.03 26.76 -18.32
C ASP A 386 29.44 28.23 -18.54
N ASP A 387 28.49 29.16 -18.39
CA ASP A 387 28.65 30.61 -18.59
C ASP A 387 28.57 31.40 -17.28
N GLY A 388 28.80 30.74 -16.14
CA GLY A 388 28.74 31.35 -14.82
C GLY A 388 30.04 32.04 -14.38
N PRO A 389 30.00 32.80 -13.28
CA PRO A 389 31.18 33.45 -12.73
C PRO A 389 32.15 32.43 -12.11
N PRO A 390 33.44 32.80 -11.96
CA PRO A 390 34.36 32.06 -11.10
C PRO A 390 33.84 31.96 -9.65
N PRO A 391 34.21 30.92 -8.89
CA PRO A 391 35.22 29.91 -9.21
C PRO A 391 34.69 28.66 -9.92
N THR A 392 33.37 28.42 -9.92
CA THR A 392 32.80 27.19 -10.48
C THR A 392 32.63 27.27 -12.00
N GLY A 393 32.49 28.48 -12.55
CA GLY A 393 32.12 28.67 -13.97
C GLY A 393 30.70 28.22 -14.30
N LYS A 394 29.92 27.78 -13.30
CA LYS A 394 28.58 27.24 -13.49
C LYS A 394 27.53 28.31 -13.23
N ARG A 395 26.48 28.31 -14.05
CA ARG A 395 25.25 29.09 -13.82
C ARG A 395 24.08 28.13 -13.69
N TYR A 396 23.60 27.95 -12.47
CA TYR A 396 22.35 27.25 -12.17
C TYR A 396 21.20 28.24 -12.36
N CYS A 397 20.51 28.13 -13.49
CA CYS A 397 19.39 28.98 -13.88
C CYS A 397 18.09 28.29 -13.44
N ILE A 398 17.49 28.78 -12.36
CA ILE A 398 16.42 28.07 -11.64
C ILE A 398 15.11 28.84 -11.72
N ASN A 399 13.99 28.15 -11.86
CA ASN A 399 12.68 28.77 -11.79
C ASN A 399 12.38 29.24 -10.36
N SER A 400 11.92 30.48 -10.19
CA SER A 400 11.54 31.04 -8.89
C SER A 400 10.35 30.29 -8.29
N ALA A 401 9.39 29.88 -9.12
CA ALA A 401 8.17 29.21 -8.70
C ALA A 401 8.43 27.90 -7.94
N VAL A 402 9.53 27.20 -8.22
CA VAL A 402 9.92 25.94 -7.55
C VAL A 402 11.02 26.15 -6.51
N LEU A 403 11.10 27.35 -5.95
CA LEU A 403 11.90 27.68 -4.78
C LEU A 403 10.99 28.22 -3.67
N ARG A 404 11.41 28.03 -2.42
CA ARG A 404 10.91 28.80 -1.27
C ARG A 404 12.09 29.44 -0.57
N PHE A 405 11.96 30.69 -0.16
CA PHE A 405 13.04 31.40 0.54
C PHE A 405 12.83 31.39 2.06
N VAL A 406 13.91 31.14 2.80
CA VAL A 406 13.95 31.19 4.28
C VAL A 406 15.04 32.20 4.67
N PRO A 407 14.70 33.36 5.25
CA PRO A 407 15.70 34.32 5.72
C PRO A 407 16.49 33.76 6.90
N ASP A 408 17.74 34.22 7.05
CA ASP A 408 18.65 33.84 8.14
C ASP A 408 18.20 34.33 9.54
#